data_AF-A0AAN7GNM9-F1
#
_entry.id   AF-A0AAN7GNM9-F1
#
_cell.length_a   1.000
_cell.length_b   1.000
_cell.length_c   1.000
_cell.angle_alpha   90.00
_cell.angle_beta   90.00
_cell.angle_gamma   90.00
#
_symmetry.space_group_name_H-M   'P 1'
#
loop_
_entity.id
_entity.type
_entity.pdbx_description
1 polymer ?
#
loop_
_entity_poly.entity_id
_entity_poly.type
_entity_poly.pdbx_seq_one_letter_code
_entity_poly.pdbx_strand_id
1 'polypeptide(L)'
;MIAIKKMDLPSYKEADGEREFRVEVDILSRLDHPDLVSLIGYCTDGKNRFLVYEFMKNGNLNPFELLIIGMGEPKMDWPSRLKVALAAARGLECLHSGSAVRIPNS
;
A
#
# COMPACT_ATOMS: atom_id res chain seq x y z
N MET A 1 -7.95 11.13 -9.24
CA MET A 1 -8.85 10.85 -8.08
C MET A 1 -7.94 10.40 -6.95
N ILE A 2 -8.24 10.75 -5.70
CA ILE A 2 -7.39 10.46 -4.53
C ILE A 2 -8.14 9.57 -3.53
N ALA A 3 -7.42 8.78 -2.74
CA ALA A 3 -7.98 7.98 -1.66
C ALA A 3 -7.46 8.50 -0.31
N ILE A 4 -8.33 8.59 0.70
CA ILE A 4 -7.96 9.04 2.05
C ILE A 4 -8.20 7.88 3.02
N LYS A 5 -7.15 7.47 3.73
CA LYS A 5 -7.20 6.46 4.80
C LYS A 5 -7.06 7.17 6.14
N LYS A 6 -8.05 7.03 7.02
CA LYS A 6 -7.96 7.46 8.41
C LYS A 6 -7.31 6.34 9.24
N MET A 7 -6.33 6.69 10.06
CA MET A 7 -5.70 5.77 11.01
C MET A 7 -6.38 5.95 12.37
N ASP A 8 -6.90 4.85 12.93
CA ASP A 8 -7.49 4.86 14.26
C ASP A 8 -6.39 4.71 15.31
N LEU A 9 -6.23 5.76 16.12
CA LEU A 9 -5.27 5.82 17.22
C LEU A 9 -6.02 5.68 18.56
N PRO A 10 -6.19 4.47 19.10
CA PRO A 10 -6.85 4.30 20.38
C PRO A 10 -6.09 5.01 21.50
N SER A 11 -6.83 5.70 22.38
CA SER A 11 -6.29 6.60 23.41
C SER A 11 -5.27 5.94 24.35
N TYR A 12 -5.39 4.63 24.58
CA TYR A 12 -4.51 3.85 25.46
C TYR A 12 -3.22 3.37 24.77
N LYS A 13 -3.07 3.61 23.46
CA LYS A 13 -1.93 3.23 22.61
C LYS A 13 -1.51 4.38 21.68
N GLU A 14 -1.77 5.63 22.05
CA GLU A 14 -1.45 6.80 21.21
C GLU A 14 0.03 6.84 20.81
N ALA A 15 0.94 6.50 21.72
CA ALA A 15 2.37 6.46 21.42
C ALA A 15 2.76 5.37 20.40
N ASP A 16 2.14 4.19 20.49
CA ASP A 16 2.37 3.09 19.55
C ASP A 16 1.81 3.41 18.17
N GLY A 17 0.58 3.92 18.12
CA GLY A 17 -0.06 4.26 16.86
C GLY A 17 0.60 5.47 16.18
N GLU A 18 1.14 6.44 16.95
CA GLU A 18 1.95 7.53 16.38
C GLU A 18 3.26 6.99 15.78
N ARG A 19 3.88 6.00 16.43
CA ARG A 19 5.06 5.33 15.89
C ARG A 19 4.72 4.59 14.58
N GLU A 20 3.63 3.85 14.55
CA GLU A 20 3.15 3.15 13.35
C GLU A 20 2.85 4.12 12.21
N PHE A 21 2.15 5.23 12.51
CA PHE A 21 1.89 6.29 11.53
C PHE A 21 3.18 6.85 10.94
N ARG A 22 4.17 7.21 11.78
CA ARG A 22 5.45 7.72 11.31
C ARG A 22 6.24 6.71 10.49
N VAL A 23 6.21 5.44 10.87
CA VAL A 23 6.86 4.35 10.12
C VAL A 23 6.19 4.18 8.76
N GLU A 24 4.86 4.17 8.70
CA GLU A 24 4.11 4.07 7.44
C GLU A 24 4.40 5.28 6.54
N VAL A 25 4.40 6.51 7.08
CA VAL A 25 4.80 7.71 6.32
C VAL A 25 6.24 7.63 5.82
N ASP A 26 7.21 7.24 6.67
CA ASP A 26 8.63 7.19 6.28
C ASP A 26 8.89 6.14 5.19
N ILE A 27 8.28 4.96 5.32
CA ILE A 27 8.38 3.90 4.31
C ILE A 27 7.72 4.37 3.01
N LEU A 28 6.47 4.81 3.07
CA LEU A 28 5.71 5.18 1.87
C LEU A 28 6.26 6.42 1.15
N SER A 29 6.89 7.35 1.88
CA SER A 29 7.53 8.53 1.27
C SER A 29 8.77 8.16 0.44
N ARG A 30 9.33 6.97 0.66
CA ARG A 30 10.53 6.47 -0.05
C ARG A 30 10.19 5.51 -1.19
N LEU A 31 8.93 5.11 -1.32
CA LEU A 31 8.47 4.17 -2.33
C LEU A 31 7.86 4.96 -3.49
N ASP A 32 8.62 5.05 -4.58
CA ASP A 32 8.15 5.55 -5.86
C ASP A 32 8.33 4.44 -6.90
N HIS A 33 7.27 3.68 -7.15
CA HIS A 33 7.29 2.57 -8.11
C HIS A 33 5.91 2.42 -8.76
N PRO A 34 5.82 2.20 -10.08
CA PRO A 34 4.55 2.14 -10.81
C PRO A 34 3.62 0.99 -10.38
N ASP A 35 4.14 -0.03 -9.71
CA ASP A 35 3.36 -1.15 -9.16
C ASP A 35 3.07 -1.02 -7.64
N LEU A 36 3.44 0.11 -7.03
CA LEU A 36 3.12 0.43 -5.65
C LEU A 36 2.20 1.65 -5.61
N VAL A 37 1.28 1.66 -4.65
CA VAL A 37 0.44 2.83 -4.42
C VAL A 37 1.29 3.92 -3.77
N SER A 38 1.56 4.97 -4.54
CA SER A 38 2.33 6.12 -4.03
C SER A 38 1.50 6.94 -3.04
N LEU A 39 2.12 7.29 -1.93
CA LEU A 39 1.59 8.25 -0.98
C LEU A 39 1.72 9.66 -1.59
N ILE A 40 0.61 10.34 -1.78
CA ILE A 40 0.57 11.73 -2.26
C ILE A 40 0.90 12.69 -1.10
N GLY A 41 0.48 12.35 0.11
CA GLY A 41 0.77 13.13 1.31
C GLY A 41 0.07 12.60 2.55
N TYR A 42 0.23 13.31 3.66
CA TYR A 42 -0.41 12.97 4.93
C TYR A 42 -0.94 14.23 5.63
N CYS A 43 -1.91 14.05 6.51
CA CYS A 43 -2.46 15.13 7.34
C CYS A 43 -2.51 14.70 8.80
N THR A 44 -2.07 15.60 9.68
CA THR A 44 -2.11 15.42 11.13
C THR A 44 -2.95 16.53 11.73
N ASP A 45 -4.11 16.19 12.30
CA ASP A 45 -4.99 17.15 12.96
C ASP A 45 -5.35 16.65 14.37
N GLY A 46 -4.72 17.22 15.39
CA GLY A 46 -4.86 16.79 16.78
C GLY A 46 -4.49 15.31 16.95
N LYS A 47 -5.47 14.47 17.30
CA LYS A 47 -5.33 13.01 17.42
C LYS A 47 -5.66 12.25 16.13
N ASN A 48 -6.11 12.94 15.09
CA ASN A 48 -6.42 12.31 13.83
C ASN A 48 -5.16 12.23 12.95
N ARG A 49 -5.01 11.09 12.28
CA ARG A 49 -3.96 10.84 11.31
C ARG A 49 -4.60 10.37 10.00
N PHE A 50 -4.25 11.02 8.91
CA PHE A 50 -4.76 10.70 7.58
C PHE A 50 -3.61 10.49 6.60
N LEU A 51 -3.78 9.49 5.74
CA LEU A 51 -2.87 9.20 4.64
C LEU A 51 -3.63 9.38 3.32
N VAL A 52 -3.02 10.11 2.39
CA VAL A 52 -3.58 10.45 1.09
C VAL A 52 -2.81 9.70 0.01
N TYR A 53 -3.51 8.87 -0.74
CA TYR A 53 -2.94 8.00 -1.78
C TYR A 53 -3.51 8.32 -3.15
N GLU A 54 -2.81 7.88 -4.19
CA GLU A 54 -3.42 7.78 -5.51
C GLU A 54 -4.55 6.76 -5.49
N PHE A 55 -5.70 7.14 -6.07
CA PHE A 55 -6.87 6.26 -6.09
C PHE A 55 -6.69 5.11 -7.08
N MET A 56 -6.69 3.88 -6.57
CA MET A 56 -6.74 2.68 -7.40
C MET A 56 -8.15 2.42 -7.90
N LYS A 57 -8.42 2.80 -9.16
CA LYS A 57 -9.73 2.67 -9.81
C LYS A 57 -10.29 1.24 -9.89
N ASN A 58 -9.42 0.23 -9.84
CA ASN A 58 -9.80 -1.17 -10.04
C ASN A 58 -10.05 -1.94 -8.73
N GLY A 59 -10.10 -1.24 -7.58
CA GLY A 59 -10.42 -1.86 -6.30
C GLY A 59 -9.33 -2.82 -5.80
N ASN A 60 -9.69 -3.71 -4.87
CA ASN A 60 -8.79 -4.71 -4.32
C ASN A 60 -8.80 -5.99 -5.16
N LEU A 61 -7.69 -6.72 -5.13
CA LEU A 61 -7.60 -8.08 -5.66
C LEU A 61 -8.19 -9.03 -4.63
N ASN A 62 -9.52 -9.11 -4.54
CA ASN A 62 -10.17 -10.06 -3.65
C ASN A 62 -9.92 -11.50 -4.16
N PRO A 63 -9.27 -12.38 -3.37
CA PRO A 63 -9.04 -13.77 -3.77
C PRO A 63 -10.31 -14.49 -4.19
N PHE A 64 -11.45 -14.21 -3.52
CA PHE A 64 -12.73 -14.79 -3.87
C PHE A 64 -13.17 -14.40 -5.29
N GLU A 65 -12.95 -13.15 -5.70
CA GLU A 65 -13.25 -12.69 -7.06
C GLU A 65 -12.28 -13.22 -8.13
N LEU A 66 -11.05 -13.59 -7.73
CA LEU A 66 -10.05 -14.22 -8.59
C LEU A 66 -10.26 -15.75 -8.74
N LEU A 67 -10.84 -16.40 -7.73
CA LEU A 67 -10.91 -17.86 -7.59
C LEU A 67 -12.31 -18.46 -7.81
N ILE A 68 -13.39 -17.69 -7.95
CA ILE A 68 -14.71 -18.29 -8.27
C ILE A 68 -14.60 -19.05 -9.61
N ILE A 69 -14.60 -20.38 -9.48
CA ILE A 69 -14.83 -21.37 -10.52
C ILE A 69 -16.27 -21.83 -10.28
N GLY A 70 -17.24 -21.07 -10.80
CA GLY A 70 -18.65 -21.35 -10.55
C GLY A 70 -19.54 -20.60 -11.52
N MET A 71 -19.95 -21.31 -12.58
CA MET A 71 -20.88 -20.89 -13.63
C MET A 71 -20.51 -19.60 -14.37
N GLY A 72 -19.40 -19.69 -15.10
CA GLY A 72 -19.48 -19.29 -16.51
C GLY A 72 -18.71 -18.08 -16.98
N GLU A 73 -17.59 -17.69 -16.34
CA GLU A 73 -16.35 -17.18 -16.98
C GLU A 73 -15.35 -16.73 -15.88
N PRO A 74 -14.03 -16.97 -16.03
CA PRO A 74 -13.04 -16.42 -15.12
C PRO A 74 -13.05 -14.89 -15.21
N LYS A 75 -13.29 -14.19 -14.08
CA LYS A 75 -13.22 -12.71 -14.00
C LYS A 75 -11.85 -12.15 -14.40
N MET A 76 -10.81 -13.00 -14.42
CA MET A 76 -9.46 -12.68 -14.85
C MET A 76 -8.76 -13.92 -15.45
N ASP A 77 -8.30 -13.79 -16.69
CA ASP A 77 -7.57 -14.82 -17.43
C ASP A 77 -6.15 -15.06 -16.86
N TRP A 78 -5.55 -16.21 -17.19
CA TRP A 78 -4.22 -16.57 -16.69
C TRP A 78 -3.13 -15.54 -17.02
N PRO A 79 -3.09 -14.95 -18.24
CA PRO A 79 -2.18 -13.83 -18.55
C PRO A 79 -2.33 -12.64 -17.59
N SER A 80 -3.55 -12.22 -17.25
CA SER A 80 -3.76 -11.10 -16.33
C SER A 80 -3.35 -11.46 -14.89
N ARG A 81 -3.54 -12.71 -14.45
CA ARG A 81 -3.04 -13.19 -13.15
C ARG A 81 -1.52 -13.13 -13.07
N LEU A 82 -0.82 -13.55 -14.13
CA LEU A 82 0.64 -13.45 -14.22
C LEU A 82 1.12 -12.00 -14.18
N LYS A 83 0.42 -11.07 -14.85
CA LYS A 83 0.72 -9.63 -14.77
C LYS A 83 0.57 -9.10 -13.34
N VAL A 84 -0.50 -9.48 -12.64
CA VAL A 84 -0.73 -9.11 -11.24
C VAL A 84 0.37 -9.68 -10.33
N ALA A 85 0.71 -10.97 -10.48
CA ALA A 85 1.76 -11.60 -9.69
C ALA A 85 3.13 -10.95 -9.93
N LEU A 86 3.44 -10.61 -11.19
CA LEU A 86 4.68 -9.92 -11.54
C LEU A 86 4.72 -8.50 -10.95
N ALA A 87 3.62 -7.74 -11.05
CA ALA A 87 3.50 -6.42 -10.44
C ALA A 87 3.70 -6.48 -8.92
N ALA A 88 3.08 -7.46 -8.24
CA ALA A 88 3.26 -7.69 -6.81
C ALA A 88 4.72 -8.04 -6.47
N ALA A 89 5.37 -8.90 -7.26
CA ALA A 89 6.78 -9.25 -7.08
C ALA A 89 7.71 -8.04 -7.24
N ARG A 90 7.49 -7.18 -8.25
CA ARG A 90 8.25 -5.93 -8.43
C ARG A 90 8.00 -4.94 -7.30
N GLY A 91 6.76 -4.81 -6.84
CA GLY A 91 6.43 -4.00 -5.66
C GLY A 91 7.14 -4.49 -4.40
N LEU A 92 7.19 -5.81 -4.17
CA LEU A 92 7.94 -6.43 -3.08
C LEU A 92 9.46 -6.22 -3.21
N GLU A 93 10.01 -6.32 -4.40
CA GLU A 93 11.41 -6.01 -4.67
C GLU A 93 11.73 -4.55 -4.40
N CYS A 94 10.85 -3.62 -4.79
CA CYS A 94 10.98 -2.20 -4.47
C CYS A 94 10.91 -1.96 -2.96
N LEU A 95 10.01 -2.63 -2.23
CA LEU A 95 9.94 -2.59 -0.77
C LEU A 95 11.25 -3.08 -0.15
N HIS A 96 11.79 -4.21 -0.60
CA HIS A 96 13.06 -4.74 -0.12
C HIS A 96 14.27 -3.85 -0.47
N SER A 97 14.28 -3.24 -1.65
CA SER A 97 15.39 -2.38 -2.10
C SER A 97 15.34 -0.98 -1.46
N GLY A 98 14.14 -0.46 -1.19
CA GLY A 98 13.94 0.82 -0.51
C GLY A 98 14.12 0.75 1.01
N SER A 99 14.00 -0.44 1.61
CA SER A 99 14.30 -0.71 3.02
C SER A 99 15.78 -1.04 3.28
N ALA A 100 16.59 -1.20 2.23
CA ALA A 100 18.04 -1.15 2.34
C ALA A 100 18.46 0.28 2.67
N VAL A 101 18.54 0.54 3.98
CA VAL A 101 19.27 1.66 4.59
C VAL A 101 20.49 1.97 3.73
N ARG A 102 20.48 3.10 3.03
CA ARG A 102 21.73 3.75 2.62
C ARG A 102 22.41 4.19 3.90
N ILE A 103 23.23 3.31 4.46
CA ILE A 103 24.24 3.69 5.44
C ILE A 103 25.12 4.68 4.67
N PRO A 104 25.21 5.96 5.06
CA PRO A 104 26.13 6.87 4.41
C PRO A 104 27.53 6.31 4.70
N ASN A 105 28.28 6.01 3.64
CA ASN A 105 29.71 5.74 3.78
C ASN A 105 30.34 7.00 4.36
N SER A 106 30.81 6.88 5.60
CA SER A 106 31.72 7.80 6.30
C SER A 106 33.06 7.92 5.61
#